data_AF-A0A5C5UUU1-F1
#
_entry.id   AF-A0A5C5UUU1-F1
#
_cell.length_a   1.000
_cell.length_b   1.000
_cell.length_c   1.000
_cell.angle_alpha   90.00
_cell.angle_beta   90.00
_cell.angle_gamma   90.00
#
_symmetry.space_group_name_H-M   'P 1'
#
loop_
_entity.id
_entity.type
_entity.pdbx_description
1 polymer ?
#
loop_
_entity_poly.entity_id
_entity_poly.type
_entity_poly.pdbx_seq_one_letter_code
_entity_poly.pdbx_strand_id
1 'polypeptide(L)'
;MQRQAGGDPSEVLENLAELSRKRGKLAMKIWAITGEGRMQANVLSLMPFGAFIGIYLLDRQYASILLNYPYLLVGLTVAIAAGILWIRKIINFEY
;
A
#
# COMPACT_ATOMS: atom_id res chain seq x y z
N MET A 1 -0.14 37.75 41.71
CA MET A 1 0.67 36.58 41.29
C MET A 1 -0.09 35.81 40.21
N GLN A 2 -0.25 36.39 39.03
CA GLN A 2 -1.00 35.78 37.92
C GLN A 2 -0.12 35.91 36.66
N ARG A 3 0.87 35.03 36.58
CA ARG A 3 1.84 34.92 35.46
C ARG A 3 2.04 33.44 35.07
N GLN A 4 1.00 32.62 35.20
CA GLN A 4 1.10 31.19 34.89
C GLN A 4 0.49 30.80 33.54
N ALA A 5 0.09 31.76 32.71
CA ALA A 5 -0.36 31.46 31.35
C ALA A 5 0.07 32.60 30.43
N GLY A 6 1.19 32.43 29.74
CA GLY A 6 1.71 33.42 28.80
C GLY A 6 3.21 33.25 28.59
N GLY A 7 3.60 32.11 28.03
CA GLY A 7 4.96 31.95 27.51
C GLY A 7 5.27 33.05 26.49
N ASP A 8 6.54 33.45 26.44
CA ASP A 8 7.02 34.52 25.55
C ASP A 8 6.54 34.24 24.11
N PRO A 9 5.91 35.19 23.41
CA PRO A 9 5.49 35.01 22.01
C PRO A 9 6.64 34.52 21.12
N SER A 10 7.88 34.84 21.47
CA SER A 10 9.08 34.32 20.82
C SER A 10 9.18 32.79 20.92
N GLU A 11 8.88 32.22 22.09
CA GLU A 11 8.90 30.78 22.36
C GLU A 11 7.75 30.04 21.63
N VAL A 12 6.56 30.65 21.56
CA VAL A 12 5.43 30.10 20.80
C VAL A 12 5.73 30.09 19.29
N LEU A 13 6.33 31.16 18.76
CA LEU A 13 6.74 31.26 17.35
C LEU A 13 7.85 30.26 17.02
N GLU A 14 8.80 30.07 17.92
CA GLU A 14 9.89 29.12 17.74
C GLU A 14 9.38 27.67 17.72
N ASN A 15 8.45 27.33 18.62
CA ASN A 15 7.74 26.05 18.60
C ASN A 15 6.92 25.83 17.32
N LEU A 16 6.26 26.86 16.80
CA LEU A 16 5.53 26.83 15.53
C LEU A 16 6.46 26.60 14.33
N ALA A 17 7.61 27.30 14.30
CA ALA A 17 8.62 27.13 13.26
C ALA A 17 9.20 25.71 13.28
N GLU A 18 9.41 25.14 14.46
CA GLU A 18 9.87 23.77 14.62
C GLU A 18 8.81 22.75 14.18
N LEU A 19 7.54 22.97 14.56
CA LEU A 19 6.41 22.14 14.14
C LEU A 19 6.21 22.17 12.62
N SER A 20 6.34 23.35 11.99
CA SER A 20 6.27 23.51 10.54
C SER A 20 7.30 22.65 9.81
N ARG A 21 8.56 22.70 10.26
CA ARG A 21 9.64 21.84 9.73
C ARG A 21 9.37 20.36 9.98
N LYS A 22 8.87 19.98 11.16
CA LYS A 22 8.49 18.60 11.51
C LYS A 22 7.40 18.07 10.56
N ARG A 23 6.39 18.87 10.24
CA ARG A 23 5.33 18.51 9.26
C ARG A 23 5.90 18.26 7.86
N GLY A 24 6.80 19.12 7.38
CA GLY A 24 7.44 18.92 6.07
C GLY A 24 8.26 17.62 5.99
N LYS A 25 9.02 17.31 7.04
CA LYS A 25 9.77 16.03 7.13
C LYS A 25 8.83 14.83 7.16
N LEU A 26 7.71 14.92 7.89
CA LEU A 26 6.71 13.85 7.95
C LEU A 26 6.05 13.61 6.59
N ALA A 27 5.69 14.67 5.86
CA ALA A 27 5.14 14.57 4.53
C ALA A 27 6.10 13.83 3.57
N MET A 28 7.38 14.22 3.55
CA MET A 28 8.38 13.52 2.72
C MET A 28 8.53 12.04 3.10
N LYS A 29 8.48 11.73 4.41
CA LYS A 29 8.55 10.35 4.89
C LYS A 29 7.34 9.52 4.45
N ILE A 30 6.13 10.09 4.54
CA ILE A 30 4.90 9.46 4.05
C ILE A 30 5.03 9.14 2.57
N TRP A 31 5.41 10.12 1.74
CA TRP A 31 5.60 9.93 0.30
C TRP A 31 6.59 8.81 -0.05
N ALA A 32 7.69 8.70 0.68
CA ALA A 32 8.67 7.63 0.50
C ALA A 32 8.08 6.25 0.85
N ILE A 33 7.38 6.14 1.97
CA ILE A 33 6.75 4.88 2.44
C ILE A 33 5.62 4.46 1.50
N THR A 34 4.77 5.39 1.07
CA THR A 34 3.72 5.11 0.06
C THR A 34 4.33 4.66 -1.26
N GLY A 35 5.45 5.25 -1.68
CA GLY A 35 6.18 4.84 -2.87
C GLY A 35 6.63 3.38 -2.81
N GLU A 36 7.23 2.98 -1.70
CA GLU A 36 7.65 1.60 -1.47
C GLU A 36 6.46 0.63 -1.39
N GLY A 37 5.40 1.02 -0.67
CA GLY A 37 4.16 0.25 -0.56
C GLY A 37 3.48 0.02 -1.92
N ARG A 38 3.46 1.04 -2.79
CA ARG A 38 2.96 0.93 -4.18
C ARG A 38 3.78 -0.05 -5.01
N MET A 39 5.10 -0.04 -4.86
CA MET A 39 5.97 -0.96 -5.59
C MET A 39 5.76 -2.40 -5.14
N GLN A 40 5.74 -2.67 -3.83
CA GLN A 40 5.50 -4.00 -3.27
C GLN A 40 4.11 -4.54 -3.66
N ALA A 41 3.10 -3.68 -3.64
CA ALA A 41 1.74 -3.96 -4.09
C ALA A 41 1.67 -4.44 -5.55
N ASN A 42 2.41 -3.78 -6.46
CA ASN A 42 2.46 -4.16 -7.86
C ASN A 42 3.14 -5.52 -8.05
N VAL A 43 4.23 -5.78 -7.33
CA VAL A 43 4.93 -7.08 -7.38
C VAL A 43 4.05 -8.22 -6.87
N LEU A 44 3.39 -8.02 -5.73
CA LEU A 44 2.49 -9.01 -5.14
C LEU A 44 1.29 -9.32 -6.04
N SER A 45 0.75 -8.29 -6.72
CA SER A 45 -0.34 -8.44 -7.68
C SER A 45 0.08 -9.25 -8.91
N LEU A 46 1.36 -9.22 -9.30
CA LEU A 46 1.89 -9.94 -10.45
C LEU A 46 2.24 -11.42 -10.13
N MET A 47 2.53 -11.72 -8.86
CA MET A 47 2.91 -13.05 -8.39
C MET A 47 1.95 -14.19 -8.83
N PRO A 48 0.62 -14.09 -8.69
CA PRO A 48 -0.29 -15.17 -9.10
C PRO A 48 -0.26 -15.41 -10.61
N PHE A 49 -0.07 -14.37 -11.42
CA PHE A 49 0.07 -14.50 -12.88
C PHE A 49 1.38 -15.22 -13.24
N GLY A 50 2.48 -14.86 -12.59
CA GLY A 50 3.76 -15.54 -12.75
C GLY A 50 3.70 -17.01 -12.34
N ALA A 51 3.05 -17.32 -11.22
CA ALA A 51 2.84 -18.69 -10.76
C ALA A 51 2.00 -19.52 -11.75
N PHE A 52 0.93 -18.95 -12.30
CA PHE A 52 0.11 -19.61 -13.32
C PHE A 52 0.92 -19.94 -14.58
N ILE A 53 1.70 -18.98 -15.09
CA ILE A 53 2.58 -19.19 -16.25
C ILE A 53 3.63 -20.26 -15.94
N GLY A 54 4.25 -20.21 -14.75
CA GLY A 54 5.21 -21.21 -14.31
C GLY A 54 4.63 -22.62 -14.28
N ILE A 55 3.45 -22.79 -13.69
CA ILE A 55 2.75 -24.09 -13.66
C ILE A 55 2.42 -24.55 -15.08
N TYR A 56 1.96 -23.65 -15.94
CA TYR A 56 1.63 -23.97 -17.33
C TYR A 56 2.83 -24.49 -18.14
N LEU A 57 4.03 -23.94 -17.88
CA LEU A 57 5.28 -24.36 -18.53
C LEU A 57 5.85 -25.65 -17.95
N LEU A 58 5.72 -25.87 -16.63
CA LEU A 58 6.26 -27.05 -15.94
C LEU A 58 5.38 -28.29 -16.12
N ASP A 59 4.06 -28.15 -15.99
CA ASP A 59 3.10 -29.24 -16.13
C ASP A 59 1.80 -28.78 -16.80
N ARG A 60 1.73 -29.04 -18.11
CA ARG A 60 0.58 -28.68 -18.93
C ARG A 60 -0.68 -29.48 -18.58
N GLN A 61 -0.51 -30.69 -18.05
CA GLN A 61 -1.61 -31.57 -17.66
C GLN A 61 -2.26 -31.02 -16.38
N TYR A 62 -1.46 -30.57 -15.41
CA TYR A 62 -1.93 -29.90 -14.20
C TYR A 62 -2.68 -28.60 -14.52
N ALA A 63 -2.13 -27.78 -15.41
CA ALA A 63 -2.80 -26.55 -15.86
C ALA A 63 -4.13 -26.84 -16.59
N SER A 64 -4.20 -27.91 -17.38
CA SER A 64 -5.43 -28.32 -18.07
C SER A 64 -6.54 -28.79 -17.11
N ILE A 65 -6.16 -29.45 -16.01
CA ILE A 65 -7.11 -29.86 -14.96
C ILE A 65 -7.68 -28.61 -14.28
N LEU A 66 -6.84 -27.62 -13.95
CA LEU A 66 -7.29 -26.36 -13.37
C LEU A 66 -8.30 -25.63 -14.29
N LEU A 67 -8.11 -25.70 -15.61
CA LEU A 67 -9.01 -25.12 -16.60
C LEU A 67 -10.33 -25.88 -16.76
N ASN A 68 -10.36 -27.19 -16.47
CA ASN A 68 -11.56 -28.02 -16.56
C ASN A 68 -12.57 -27.78 -15.43
N TYR A 69 -12.18 -27.08 -14.35
CA TYR A 69 -13.06 -26.75 -13.23
C TYR A 69 -13.47 -25.27 -13.25
N PRO A 70 -14.58 -24.91 -13.91
CA PRO A 70 -14.98 -23.50 -14.08
C PRO A 70 -15.21 -22.78 -12.74
N TYR A 71 -15.69 -23.49 -11.71
CA TYR A 71 -15.89 -22.90 -10.37
C TYR A 71 -14.57 -22.48 -9.70
N LEU A 72 -13.50 -23.25 -9.89
CA LEU A 72 -12.18 -22.91 -9.34
C LEU A 72 -11.58 -21.70 -10.05
N LEU A 73 -11.75 -21.60 -11.37
CA LEU A 73 -11.31 -20.42 -12.14
C LEU A 73 -12.05 -19.15 -11.71
N VAL A 74 -13.36 -19.23 -11.51
CA VAL A 74 -14.16 -18.10 -11.01
C VAL A 74 -13.69 -17.73 -9.60
N GLY A 75 -13.50 -18.69 -8.71
CA GLY A 75 -12.99 -18.47 -7.36
C GLY A 75 -11.61 -17.78 -7.34
N LEU A 76 -10.66 -18.27 -8.15
CA LEU A 76 -9.33 -17.68 -8.30
C LEU A 76 -9.41 -16.25 -8.84
N THR A 77 -10.22 -16.03 -9.88
CA THR A 77 -10.37 -14.69 -10.49
C THR A 77 -10.96 -13.70 -9.50
N VAL A 78 -11.98 -14.11 -8.74
CA VAL A 78 -12.61 -13.27 -7.70
C VAL A 78 -11.63 -12.99 -6.56
N ALA A 79 -10.86 -13.98 -6.11
CA ALA A 79 -9.87 -13.81 -5.05
C ALA A 79 -8.74 -12.85 -5.46
N ILE A 80 -8.22 -12.99 -6.69
CA ILE A 80 -7.20 -12.10 -7.25
C ILE A 80 -7.77 -10.68 -7.40
N ALA A 81 -8.99 -10.55 -7.95
CA ALA A 81 -9.65 -9.26 -8.09
C ALA A 81 -9.89 -8.58 -6.73
N ALA A 82 -10.35 -9.32 -5.73
CA ALA A 82 -10.53 -8.82 -4.36
C ALA A 82 -9.19 -8.36 -3.75
N GLY A 83 -8.11 -9.13 -3.95
CA GLY A 83 -6.76 -8.76 -3.53
C GLY A 83 -6.29 -7.45 -4.17
N ILE A 84 -6.45 -7.31 -5.49
CA ILE A 84 -6.09 -6.08 -6.22
C ILE A 84 -6.94 -4.90 -5.73
N LEU A 85 -8.24 -5.09 -5.49
CA LEU A 85 -9.13 -4.04 -4.97
C LEU A 85 -8.75 -3.60 -3.55
N TRP A 86 -8.38 -4.54 -2.68
CA TRP A 86 -7.86 -4.23 -1.34
C TRP A 86 -6.56 -3.44 -1.38
N ILE A 87 -5.61 -3.88 -2.21
CA ILE A 87 -4.34 -3.19 -2.40
C ILE A 87 -4.57 -1.77 -2.95
N ARG A 88 -5.43 -1.61 -3.95
CA ARG A 88 -5.83 -0.30 -4.49
C ARG A 88 -6.46 0.58 -3.43
N LYS A 89 -7.29 0.03 -2.56
CA LYS A 89 -7.93 0.78 -1.46
C LYS A 89 -6.90 1.29 -0.47
N ILE A 90 -5.92 0.46 -0.08
CA ILE A 90 -4.84 0.86 0.83
C ILE A 90 -4.01 2.01 0.23
N ILE A 91 -3.69 1.94 -1.07
CA ILE A 91 -2.88 2.95 -1.76
C ILE A 91 -3.65 4.27 -1.98
N ASN A 92 -4.93 4.20 -2.36
CA ASN A 92 -5.75 5.40 -2.59
C ASN A 92 -6.19 6.11 -1.32
N PHE A 93 -6.01 5.50 -0.13
CA PHE A 93 -6.35 6.13 1.13
C PHE A 93 -5.40 7.27 1.55
N GLU A 94 -4.38 7.57 0.74
CA GLU A 94 -3.43 8.67 0.96
C GLU A 94 -3.67 9.92 0.09
N TYR A 95 -4.90 10.14 -0.37
CA TYR A 95 -5.34 11.42 -0.95
C TYR A 95 -6.55 12.01 -0.22
#